data_AF-A0A357FXF7-F1
#
_entry.id   AF-A0A357FXF7-F1
#
_cell.length_a   1.000
_cell.length_b   1.000
_cell.length_c   1.000
_cell.angle_alpha   90.00
_cell.angle_beta   90.00
_cell.angle_gamma   90.00
#
_symmetry.space_group_name_H-M   'P 1'
#
loop_
_entity.id
_entity.type
_entity.pdbx_description
1 polymer ?
#
loop_
_entity_poly.entity_id
_entity_poly.type
_entity_poly.pdbx_seq_one_letter_code
_entity_poly.pdbx_strand_id
1 'polypeptide(L)' 'MKIFGSSNDRAVKAIGRHVAPINALEPKYQSMNNDELRAQTAQFRQRLENGEPLDNMMHEAFAVVREAAKRTLGQRHYD' A
#
# COMPACT_ATOMS: atom_id res chain seq x y z
N MET A 1 4.78 36.86 -6.87
CA MET A 1 4.63 35.76 -5.89
C MET A 1 3.68 34.73 -6.50
N LYS A 2 4.17 33.58 -6.98
CA LYS A 2 3.31 32.46 -7.42
C LYS A 2 3.02 31.63 -6.17
N ILE A 3 1.94 31.97 -5.45
CA ILE A 3 1.63 31.42 -4.10
C ILE A 3 0.82 30.12 -4.17
N PHE A 4 0.49 29.62 -5.36
CA PHE A 4 -0.20 28.35 -5.54
C PHE A 4 0.71 27.42 -6.31
N GLY A 5 1.16 26.34 -5.66
CA GLY A 5 1.84 25.23 -6.33
C GLY A 5 1.02 24.76 -7.54
N SER A 6 1.72 24.25 -8.56
CA SER A 6 1.11 23.81 -9.80
C SER A 6 0.05 22.73 -9.55
N SER A 7 -0.84 22.47 -10.51
CA SER A 7 -1.76 21.33 -10.43
C SER A 7 -1.00 20.01 -10.20
N ASN A 8 0.22 19.91 -10.74
CA ASN A 8 1.11 18.77 -10.51
C ASN A 8 1.56 18.70 -9.05
N ASP A 9 1.95 19.82 -8.43
CA ASP A 9 2.39 19.84 -7.03
C ASP A 9 1.27 19.36 -6.09
N ARG A 10 0.01 19.75 -6.40
CA ARG A 10 -1.16 19.27 -5.65
C ARG A 10 -1.40 17.78 -5.83
N ALA A 11 -1.27 17.26 -7.06
CA ALA A 11 -1.42 15.84 -7.34
C ALA A 11 -0.33 15.00 -6.64
N VAL A 12 0.93 15.45 -6.72
CA VAL A 12 2.07 14.81 -6.04
C VAL A 12 1.84 14.80 -4.52
N LYS A 13 1.41 15.92 -3.93
CA LYS A 13 1.10 15.98 -2.50
C LYS A 13 -0.06 15.04 -2.11
N ALA A 14 -1.07 14.92 -2.97
CA ALA A 14 -2.21 14.04 -2.75
C ALA A 14 -1.83 12.56 -2.83
N ILE A 15 -0.84 12.17 -3.65
CA ILE A 15 -0.33 10.79 -3.68
C ILE A 15 0.62 10.55 -2.49
N GLY A 16 1.53 11.48 -2.24
CA GLY A 16 2.54 11.38 -1.18
C GLY A 16 1.97 11.20 0.22
N ARG A 17 0.73 11.64 0.48
CA ARG A 17 0.05 11.41 1.78
C ARG A 17 -0.18 9.92 2.10
N HIS A 18 -0.13 9.05 1.10
CA HIS A 18 -0.34 7.61 1.27
C HIS A 18 0.94 6.85 1.63
N VAL A 19 2.12 7.44 1.37
CA VAL A 19 3.43 6.80 1.61
C VAL A 19 3.62 6.45 3.08
N ALA A 20 3.45 7.41 3.98
CA ALA A 20 3.71 7.19 5.41
C ALA A 20 2.80 6.11 6.02
N PRO A 21 1.47 6.09 5.77
CA PRO A 21 0.61 4.98 6.18
C PRO A 21 1.04 3.62 5.66
N ILE A 22 1.45 3.53 4.38
CA ILE A 22 1.91 2.26 3.78
C ILE A 22 3.22 1.80 4.45
N ASN A 23 4.17 2.72 4.66
CA ASN A 23 5.45 2.42 5.32
C ASN A 23 5.25 1.92 6.75
N ALA A 24 4.29 2.49 7.48
CA ALA A 24 3.98 2.08 8.85
C ALA A 24 3.49 0.63 8.95
N LEU A 25 2.94 0.07 7.86
CA LEU A 25 2.46 -1.32 7.81
C LEU A 25 3.55 -2.33 7.46
N GLU A 26 4.73 -1.89 7.02
CA GLU A 26 5.80 -2.80 6.62
C GLU A 26 6.21 -3.80 7.72
N PRO A 27 6.43 -3.40 8.98
CA PRO A 27 6.84 -4.35 10.02
C PRO A 27 5.82 -5.49 10.21
N LYS A 28 4.52 -5.19 10.09
CA LYS A 28 3.42 -6.16 10.21
C LYS A 28 3.51 -7.24 9.13
N TYR A 29 3.74 -6.85 7.88
CA TYR A 29 3.80 -7.81 6.76
C TYR A 29 5.16 -8.49 6.65
N GLN A 30 6.23 -7.82 7.05
CA GLN A 30 7.56 -8.41 7.13
C GLN A 30 7.61 -9.56 8.14
N SER A 31 6.88 -9.47 9.25
CA SER A 31 6.83 -10.55 10.26
C SER A 31 6.03 -11.77 9.81
N MET A 32 5.22 -11.68 8.73
CA MET A 32 4.45 -12.80 8.22
C MET A 32 5.33 -13.80 7.46
N ASN A 33 4.99 -15.08 7.52
CA ASN A 33 5.54 -16.08 6.61
C ASN A 33 4.89 -15.99 5.20
N ASN A 34 5.35 -16.81 4.25
CA ASN A 34 4.88 -16.74 2.86
C ASN A 34 3.41 -17.15 2.70
N ASP A 35 2.92 -18.08 3.51
CA ASP A 35 1.53 -18.55 3.42
C ASP A 35 0.57 -17.53 4.04
N GLU A 36 0.96 -16.92 5.15
CA GLU A 36 0.25 -15.80 5.78
C GLU A 36 0.14 -14.60 4.84
N LEU A 37 1.25 -14.24 4.17
CA LEU A 37 1.28 -13.14 3.20
C LEU A 37 0.40 -13.46 1.98
N ARG A 38 0.42 -14.71 1.49
CA ARG A 38 -0.45 -15.15 0.39
C ARG A 38 -1.93 -15.09 0.77
N ALA A 39 -2.27 -15.47 2.01
CA ALA A 39 -3.63 -15.47 2.52
C ALA A 39 -4.27 -14.07 2.57
N GLN A 40 -3.48 -13.00 2.64
CA GLN A 40 -3.97 -11.61 2.59
C GLN A 40 -4.81 -11.36 1.32
N THR A 41 -4.46 -11.97 0.18
CA THR A 41 -5.24 -11.83 -1.06
C THR A 41 -6.67 -12.31 -0.89
N ALA A 42 -6.86 -13.47 -0.24
CA ALA A 42 -8.19 -14.01 0.01
C ALA A 42 -8.97 -13.12 1.00
N GLN A 43 -8.30 -12.58 2.02
CA GLN A 43 -8.91 -11.65 2.97
C GLN A 43 -9.40 -10.35 2.30
N PHE A 44 -8.59 -9.75 1.41
CA PHE A 44 -9.01 -8.54 0.68
C PHE A 44 -10.17 -8.80 -0.27
N ARG A 45 -10.18 -9.96 -0.97
CA ARG A 45 -11.33 -10.34 -1.81
C ARG A 45 -12.60 -10.49 -0.99
N GLN A 46 -12.54 -11.18 0.15
CA GLN A 46 -13.69 -11.33 1.03
C GLN A 46 -14.19 -9.98 1.56
N ARG A 47 -13.29 -9.08 1.94
CA ARG A 47 -13.64 -7.72 2.39
C ARG A 47 -14.35 -6.92 1.28
N LEU A 48 -13.84 -7.01 0.05
CA LEU A 48 -14.46 -6.36 -1.11
C LEU A 48 -15.84 -6.93 -1.41
N GLU A 49 -16.00 -8.26 -1.38
CA GLU A 49 -17.29 -8.94 -1.55
C GLU A 49 -18.30 -8.57 -0.46
N ASN A 50 -17.81 -8.31 0.76
CA ASN A 50 -18.61 -7.82 1.87
C ASN A 50 -18.95 -6.32 1.78
N GLY A 51 -18.55 -5.65 0.68
CA GLY A 51 -18.89 -4.26 0.40
C GLY A 51 -17.92 -3.23 0.97
N GLU A 52 -16.74 -3.65 1.45
CA GLU A 52 -15.72 -2.70 1.88
C GLU A 52 -15.10 -1.95 0.68
N PRO A 53 -15.07 -0.60 0.70
CA PRO A 53 -14.45 0.18 -0.37
C PRO A 53 -12.95 -0.12 -0.53
N LEU A 54 -12.48 -0.14 -1.78
CA LEU A 54 -11.06 -0.35 -2.09
C LEU A 54 -10.14 0.66 -1.39
N ASP A 55 -10.58 1.91 -1.25
CA ASP A 55 -9.80 2.97 -0.58
C ASP A 55 -9.49 2.63 0.88
N ASN A 56 -10.35 1.86 1.56
CA ASN A 56 -10.14 1.47 2.96
C ASN A 56 -9.07 0.39 3.13
N MET A 57 -8.88 -0.45 2.10
CA MET A 57 -7.87 -1.51 2.09
C MET A 57 -6.62 -1.16 1.27
N MET A 58 -6.59 0.03 0.65
CA MET A 58 -5.52 0.45 -0.26
C MET A 58 -4.14 0.38 0.40
N HIS A 59 -3.96 0.92 1.61
CA HIS A 59 -2.63 0.95 2.25
C HIS A 59 -2.13 -0.45 2.61
N GLU A 60 -3.03 -1.31 3.10
CA GLU A 60 -2.74 -2.70 3.42
C GLU A 60 -2.38 -3.50 2.17
N ALA A 61 -3.16 -3.35 1.08
CA ALA A 61 -2.90 -4.03 -0.18
C ALA A 61 -1.54 -3.62 -0.78
N PHE A 62 -1.20 -2.33 -0.76
CA PHE A 62 0.09 -1.84 -1.23
C PHE A 62 1.26 -2.38 -0.40
N ALA A 63 1.13 -2.41 0.93
CA ALA A 63 2.16 -2.95 1.81
C ALA A 63 2.37 -4.47 1.57
N VAL A 64 1.31 -5.24 1.35
CA VAL A 64 1.38 -6.67 1.00
C VAL A 64 2.09 -6.88 -0.33
N VAL A 65 1.73 -6.11 -1.38
CA VAL A 65 2.38 -6.20 -2.70
C VAL A 65 3.86 -5.83 -2.59
N ARG A 66 4.19 -4.81 -1.81
CA ARG A 66 5.58 -4.39 -1.58
C ARG A 66 6.41 -5.49 -0.93
N GLU A 67 5.90 -6.12 0.11
CA GLU A 67 6.58 -7.24 0.77
C GLU A 67 6.68 -8.46 -0.15
N ALA A 68 5.65 -8.75 -0.95
CA ALA A 68 5.68 -9.82 -1.93
C ALA A 68 6.79 -9.62 -2.96
N ALA A 69 6.91 -8.43 -3.56
CA ALA A 69 7.96 -8.10 -4.51
C ALA A 69 9.36 -8.15 -3.91
N LYS A 70 9.52 -7.71 -2.65
CA LYS A 70 10.78 -7.83 -1.92
C LYS A 70 11.22 -9.29 -1.80
N ARG A 71 10.28 -10.20 -1.52
CA ARG A 71 10.57 -11.65 -1.36
C ARG A 71 10.79 -12.38 -2.68
N THR A 72 10.01 -12.07 -3.71
CA THR A 72 10.03 -12.83 -4.97
C THR A 72 11.00 -12.27 -6.00
N LEU A 73 11.17 -10.95 -6.03
CA LEU A 73 12.01 -10.25 -7.00
C LEU A 73 13.29 -9.66 -6.38
N GLY A 74 13.40 -9.67 -5.04
CA GLY A 74 14.49 -8.98 -4.34
C GLY A 74 14.39 -7.46 -4.42
N GLN A 75 13.25 -6.92 -4.84
CA GLN A 75 13.05 -5.49 -5.08
C GLN A 75 11.99 -4.92 -4.14
N ARG A 76 12.41 -3.97 -3.31
CA ARG A 76 11.51 -3.17 -2.50
C ARG A 76 11.09 -1.93 -3.30
N HIS A 77 9.80 -1.76 -3.56
CA HIS A 77 9.27 -0.55 -4.20
C HIS A 77 9.62 0.71 -3.41
N TYR A 78 10.05 1.75 -4.12
CA TYR A 78 10.33 3.07 -3.55
C TYR A 78 9.04 3.81 -3.16
N ASP A 79 9.22 4.95 -2.52
CA ASP A 79 8.18 5.86 -2.05
C ASP A 79 7.84 6.94 -3.08
#